data_AF-A0A9D8EYS4-F1
#
_entry.id   AF-A0A9D8EYS4-F1
#
_cell.length_a   1.000
_cell.length_b   1.000
_cell.length_c   1.000
_cell.angle_alpha   90.00
_cell.angle_beta   90.00
_cell.angle_gamma   90.00
#
_symmetry.space_group_name_H-M   'P 1'
#
loop_
_entity.id
_entity.type
_entity.pdbx_description
1 polymer ?
#
loop_
_entity_poly.entity_id
_entity_poly.type
_entity_poly.pdbx_seq_one_letter_code
_entity_poly.pdbx_strand_id
1 'polypeptide(L)'
;MTGVTGDARATGGMQPPDPWGFEEAPVETWADILAPQYLDLALLTAFIALAMVSFRRKSVPLKFLTFAAAIGYLGFAKSYLISITNIFSVVDWNWPVVKYNLAWYLFFGFTLVSTLLWGRLYCGRVCAYGALTQTLDAILPAGWRVDVPRSIEQRASYIKFGILGGVLIYYLVTHDVLIYQFTEPFWMFGLFGTPAMWAALTVLLIATLFVRNLYCRFLCPVGAALGLLSYLTVFRIQRWSECTTCRICQKACQWGAIEGPRILMTECVRCDDCERLYADQQKCPHWRIIDYNDRKRLVLPLQPVR
;
A
#
# COMPACT_ATOMS: atom_id res chain seq x y z
N MET A 1 30.80 -61.07 29.56
CA MET A 1 31.57 -60.19 30.46
C MET A 1 32.31 -59.18 29.59
N THR A 2 32.10 -57.88 29.87
CA THR A 2 32.89 -56.68 29.49
C THR A 2 33.18 -56.48 27.98
N GLY A 3 32.68 -55.49 27.23
CA GLY A 3 32.18 -54.16 27.58
C GLY A 3 33.31 -53.13 27.57
N VAL A 4 33.63 -52.52 26.41
CA VAL A 4 34.28 -51.19 26.29
C VAL A 4 33.82 -50.52 24.99
N THR A 5 33.18 -49.36 25.16
CA THR A 5 32.82 -48.34 24.18
C THR A 5 34.06 -47.54 23.77
N GLY A 6 34.25 -47.30 22.47
CA GLY A 6 35.31 -46.44 21.93
C GLY A 6 34.75 -45.40 20.97
N ASP A 7 34.78 -44.14 21.41
CA ASP A 7 34.35 -42.94 20.71
C ASP A 7 35.02 -42.75 19.34
N ALA A 8 34.22 -42.62 18.27
CA ALA A 8 34.68 -42.15 16.98
C ALA A 8 34.73 -40.61 16.97
N ARG A 9 35.89 -40.05 17.34
CA ARG A 9 36.23 -38.64 17.07
C ARG A 9 37.31 -38.53 16.01
N ALA A 10 36.99 -37.74 14.98
CA ALA A 10 37.88 -36.91 14.18
C ALA A 10 39.06 -37.58 13.45
N THR A 11 38.90 -37.80 12.14
CA THR A 11 40.00 -37.64 11.17
C THR A 11 39.61 -36.53 10.20
N GLY A 12 40.25 -35.37 10.37
CA GLY A 12 40.19 -34.28 9.40
C GLY A 12 40.81 -34.75 8.08
N GLY A 13 39.99 -34.80 7.03
CA GLY A 13 40.48 -34.95 5.67
C GLY A 13 41.15 -33.65 5.24
N MET A 14 42.45 -33.70 5.00
CA MET A 14 43.21 -32.59 4.43
C MET A 14 42.92 -32.55 2.92
N GLN A 15 42.17 -31.53 2.49
CA GLN A 15 41.93 -31.20 1.09
C GLN A 15 43.30 -30.93 0.41
N PRO A 16 43.58 -31.45 -0.80
CA PRO A 16 44.82 -31.13 -1.51
C PRO A 16 44.93 -29.62 -1.77
N PRO A 17 46.13 -29.01 -1.66
CA PRO A 17 46.31 -27.58 -1.84
C PRO A 17 45.93 -27.17 -3.27
N ASP A 18 45.16 -26.08 -3.37
CA ASP A 18 44.68 -25.59 -4.65
C ASP A 18 45.88 -25.07 -5.49
N PRO A 19 46.03 -25.48 -6.77
CA PRO A 19 47.18 -25.06 -7.58
C PRO A 19 47.22 -23.56 -7.91
N TRP A 20 46.14 -22.83 -7.59
CA TRP A 20 45.87 -21.48 -8.08
C TRP A 20 45.88 -20.42 -6.95
N GLY A 21 46.12 -20.82 -5.70
CA GLY A 21 46.30 -19.91 -4.56
C GLY A 21 45.10 -19.03 -4.26
N PHE A 22 43.90 -19.46 -4.63
CA PHE A 22 42.68 -18.77 -4.23
C PHE A 22 42.37 -19.18 -2.79
N GLU A 23 42.49 -18.24 -1.85
CA GLU A 23 41.85 -18.41 -0.54
C GLU A 23 40.37 -18.67 -0.79
N GLU A 24 39.90 -19.89 -0.48
CA GLU A 24 38.48 -20.21 -0.48
C GLU A 24 37.80 -19.25 0.50
N ALA A 25 37.16 -18.21 -0.03
CA ALA A 25 36.40 -17.28 0.78
C ALA A 25 35.40 -18.11 1.62
N PRO A 26 35.33 -17.91 2.95
CA PRO A 26 34.48 -18.72 3.81
C PRO A 26 33.06 -18.68 3.28
N VAL A 27 32.43 -19.85 3.15
CA VAL A 27 31.05 -19.96 2.67
C VAL A 27 30.16 -19.18 3.63
N GLU A 28 29.71 -18.00 3.20
CA GLU A 28 28.87 -17.12 4.03
C GLU A 28 27.60 -17.87 4.48
N THR A 29 27.40 -17.97 5.79
CA THR A 29 26.23 -18.64 6.36
C THR A 29 25.01 -17.72 6.34
N TRP A 30 23.80 -18.29 6.44
CA TRP A 30 22.58 -17.48 6.56
C TRP A 30 22.60 -16.54 7.77
N ALA A 31 23.33 -16.87 8.83
CA ALA A 31 23.52 -16.00 9.98
C ALA A 31 24.33 -14.74 9.61
N ASP A 32 25.41 -14.90 8.83
CA ASP A 32 26.25 -13.78 8.38
C ASP A 32 25.49 -12.84 7.43
N ILE A 33 24.58 -13.40 6.63
CA ILE A 33 23.69 -12.66 5.71
C ILE A 33 22.63 -11.86 6.46
N LEU A 34 22.02 -12.47 7.47
CA LEU A 34 20.92 -11.89 8.24
C LEU A 34 21.41 -10.88 9.29
N ALA A 35 22.58 -11.08 9.89
CA ALA A 35 23.13 -10.22 10.93
C ALA A 35 23.09 -8.71 10.59
N PRO A 36 23.55 -8.25 9.41
CA PRO A 36 23.50 -6.82 9.07
C PRO A 36 22.08 -6.31 8.76
N GLN A 37 21.18 -7.17 8.28
CA GLN A 37 19.83 -6.81 7.83
C GLN A 37 18.75 -7.02 8.90
N TYR A 38 19.09 -7.67 10.02
CA TYR A 38 18.14 -8.11 11.04
C TYR A 38 17.29 -6.96 11.57
N LEU A 39 17.91 -5.82 11.89
CA LEU A 39 17.17 -4.68 12.46
C LEU A 39 16.15 -4.13 11.47
N ASP A 40 16.54 -4.01 10.20
CA ASP A 40 15.66 -3.50 9.14
C ASP A 40 14.51 -4.46 8.85
N LEU A 41 14.79 -5.76 8.83
CA LEU A 41 13.77 -6.80 8.71
C LEU A 41 12.82 -6.81 9.91
N ALA A 42 13.34 -6.73 11.13
CA ALA A 42 12.54 -6.69 12.36
C ALA A 42 11.63 -5.45 12.42
N LEU A 43 12.15 -4.28 12.07
CA LEU A 43 11.36 -3.05 12.05
C LEU A 43 10.33 -3.04 10.92
N LEU A 44 10.69 -3.51 9.73
CA LEU A 44 9.76 -3.63 8.61
C LEU A 44 8.65 -4.64 8.89
N THR A 45 8.97 -5.80 9.45
CA THR A 45 7.97 -6.80 9.85
C THR A 45 7.05 -6.26 10.94
N ALA A 46 7.57 -5.56 11.95
CA ALA A 46 6.76 -4.91 12.97
C ALA A 46 5.83 -3.85 12.37
N PHE A 47 6.33 -3.05 11.42
CA PHE A 47 5.52 -2.06 10.70
C PHE A 47 4.41 -2.73 9.87
N ILE A 48 4.72 -3.78 9.12
CA ILE A 48 3.73 -4.54 8.33
C ILE A 48 2.67 -5.16 9.26
N ALA A 49 3.09 -5.72 10.39
CA ALA A 49 2.17 -6.24 11.40
C ALA A 49 1.24 -5.14 11.93
N LEU A 50 1.78 -3.97 12.28
CA LEU A 50 0.99 -2.80 12.68
C LEU A 50 -0.02 -2.41 11.60
N ALA A 51 0.41 -2.30 10.34
CA ALA A 51 -0.46 -1.96 9.22
C ALA A 51 -1.59 -2.99 9.03
N MET A 52 -1.28 -4.28 9.15
CA MET A 52 -2.26 -5.36 9.05
C MET A 52 -3.23 -5.40 10.22
N VAL A 53 -2.76 -5.20 11.45
CA VAL A 53 -3.62 -5.10 12.64
C VAL A 53 -4.54 -3.88 12.52
N SER A 54 -4.00 -2.75 12.09
CA SER A 54 -4.73 -1.50 11.85
C SER A 54 -5.82 -1.66 10.79
N PHE A 55 -5.51 -2.36 9.69
CA PHE A 55 -6.47 -2.70 8.64
C PHE A 55 -7.55 -3.68 9.12
N ARG A 56 -7.18 -4.79 9.76
CA ARG A 56 -8.13 -5.82 10.22
C ARG A 56 -9.06 -5.33 11.32
N ARG A 57 -8.53 -4.59 12.29
CA ARG A 57 -9.33 -3.98 13.37
C ARG A 57 -10.19 -2.82 12.88
N LYS A 58 -9.89 -2.27 11.69
CA LYS A 58 -10.58 -1.10 11.12
C LYS A 58 -10.71 0.05 12.12
N SER A 59 -9.68 0.23 12.97
CA SER A 59 -9.71 1.20 14.06
C SER A 59 -9.15 2.55 13.60
N VAL A 60 -9.84 3.65 13.94
CA VAL A 60 -9.40 5.03 13.63
C VAL A 60 -8.06 5.39 14.30
N PRO A 61 -7.85 5.20 15.62
CA PRO A 61 -6.57 5.53 16.24
C PRO A 61 -5.42 4.70 15.68
N LEU A 62 -5.62 3.39 15.44
CA LEU A 62 -4.58 2.56 14.82
C LEU A 62 -4.27 3.01 13.39
N LYS A 63 -5.25 3.54 12.64
CA LYS A 63 -5.04 4.11 11.30
C LYS A 63 -4.07 5.28 11.36
N PHE A 64 -4.31 6.25 12.25
CA PHE A 64 -3.42 7.40 12.39
C PHE A 64 -2.06 7.05 12.99
N LEU A 65 -1.99 6.08 13.89
CA LEU A 65 -0.70 5.54 14.38
C LEU A 65 0.12 4.93 13.24
N THR A 66 -0.53 4.14 12.38
CA THR A 66 0.13 3.55 11.20
C THR A 66 0.57 4.63 10.22
N PHE A 67 -0.21 5.70 10.05
CA PHE A 67 0.16 6.83 9.19
C PHE A 67 1.37 7.59 9.71
N ALA A 68 1.41 7.89 11.01
CA ALA A 68 2.57 8.50 11.64
C ALA A 68 3.81 7.63 11.46
N ALA A 69 3.69 6.31 11.67
CA ALA A 69 4.77 5.36 11.42
C ALA A 69 5.18 5.31 9.94
N ALA A 70 4.23 5.32 9.00
CA ALA A 70 4.54 5.30 7.58
C ALA A 70 5.31 6.56 7.14
N ILE A 71 4.89 7.73 7.60
CA ILE A 71 5.53 9.01 7.27
C ILE A 71 6.92 9.10 7.92
N GLY A 72 7.03 8.80 9.22
CA GLY A 72 8.28 8.90 9.97
C GLY A 72 9.29 7.83 9.60
N TYR A 73 8.90 6.56 9.64
CA TYR A 73 9.80 5.42 9.41
C TYR A 73 10.02 5.13 7.92
N LEU A 74 8.97 4.78 7.16
CA LEU A 74 9.14 4.44 5.73
C LEU A 74 9.46 5.65 4.86
N GLY A 75 8.89 6.81 5.18
CA GLY A 75 9.20 8.08 4.52
C GLY A 75 10.58 8.58 4.94
N PHE A 76 10.66 9.32 6.05
CA PHE A 76 11.88 10.07 6.40
C PHE A 76 13.06 9.21 6.85
N ALA A 77 12.85 8.17 7.65
CA ALA A 77 13.98 7.41 8.21
C ALA A 77 14.61 6.44 7.19
N LYS A 78 13.79 5.79 6.35
CA LYS A 78 14.26 4.77 5.40
C LYS A 78 14.12 5.17 3.94
N SER A 79 13.17 6.04 3.60
CA SER A 79 12.85 6.41 2.20
C SER A 79 12.62 5.19 1.28
N TYR A 80 12.20 4.06 1.85
CA TYR A 80 11.86 2.83 1.11
C TYR A 80 10.38 2.84 0.76
N LEU A 81 10.06 3.39 -0.42
CA LEU A 81 8.72 3.37 -1.00
C LEU A 81 8.74 2.56 -2.30
N ILE A 82 7.61 1.93 -2.62
CA ILE A 82 7.42 1.34 -3.95
C ILE A 82 7.33 2.48 -4.99
N SER A 83 8.34 2.56 -5.85
CA SER A 83 8.52 3.55 -6.93
C SER A 83 8.40 2.89 -8.31
N ILE A 84 8.28 3.70 -9.37
CA ILE A 84 8.32 3.28 -10.78
C ILE A 84 9.58 2.48 -11.10
N THR A 85 10.69 2.75 -10.42
CA THR A 85 11.95 2.01 -10.62
C THR A 85 11.81 0.52 -10.33
N ASN A 86 10.96 0.14 -9.36
CA ASN A 86 10.65 -1.27 -9.12
C ASN A 86 9.89 -1.90 -10.29
N ILE A 87 9.06 -1.11 -10.99
CA ILE A 87 8.36 -1.57 -12.20
C ILE A 87 9.37 -1.77 -13.34
N PHE A 88 10.32 -0.85 -13.50
CA PHE A 88 11.41 -1.00 -14.47
C PHE A 88 12.24 -2.27 -14.20
N SER A 89 12.61 -2.54 -12.94
CA SER A 89 13.30 -3.78 -12.56
C SER A 89 12.52 -5.05 -12.91
N VAL A 90 11.18 -5.03 -12.76
CA VAL A 90 10.32 -6.15 -13.16
C VAL A 90 10.30 -6.32 -14.68
N VAL A 91 10.24 -5.21 -15.43
CA VAL A 91 10.22 -5.20 -16.90
C VAL A 91 11.51 -5.75 -17.48
N ASP A 92 12.67 -5.36 -16.94
CA ASP A 92 13.98 -5.82 -17.41
C ASP A 92 14.39 -7.19 -16.84
N TRP A 93 13.54 -7.78 -16.00
CA TRP A 93 13.87 -8.99 -15.24
C TRP A 93 15.17 -8.85 -14.40
N ASN A 94 15.50 -7.63 -14.01
CA ASN A 94 16.72 -7.28 -13.28
C ASN A 94 16.43 -7.11 -11.79
N TRP A 95 16.31 -8.24 -11.09
CA TRP A 95 15.96 -8.27 -9.67
C TRP A 95 17.20 -8.09 -8.78
N PRO A 96 17.11 -7.33 -7.67
CA PRO A 96 18.22 -7.20 -6.72
C PRO A 96 18.67 -8.56 -6.17
N VAL A 97 19.96 -8.74 -5.90
CA VAL A 97 20.47 -10.00 -5.33
C VAL A 97 19.76 -10.30 -4.00
N VAL A 98 19.06 -11.44 -3.95
CA VAL A 98 18.16 -11.83 -2.84
C VAL A 98 18.86 -11.74 -1.49
N LYS A 99 20.08 -12.26 -1.41
CA LYS A 99 20.92 -12.33 -0.22
C LYS A 99 21.10 -10.98 0.49
N TYR A 100 21.19 -9.89 -0.26
CA TYR A 100 21.51 -8.56 0.30
C TYR A 100 20.29 -7.63 0.39
N ASN A 101 19.12 -8.06 -0.08
CA ASN A 101 17.94 -7.21 -0.24
C ASN A 101 16.67 -7.83 0.36
N LEU A 102 16.78 -8.61 1.44
CA LEU A 102 15.64 -9.36 2.00
C LEU A 102 14.48 -8.44 2.37
N ALA A 103 14.77 -7.25 2.91
CA ALA A 103 13.73 -6.27 3.28
C ALA A 103 12.95 -5.77 2.06
N TRP A 104 13.63 -5.56 0.92
CA TRP A 104 12.98 -5.17 -0.32
C TRP A 104 12.02 -6.26 -0.81
N TYR A 105 12.46 -7.53 -0.80
CA TYR A 105 11.62 -8.67 -1.20
C TYR A 105 10.42 -8.85 -0.27
N LEU A 106 10.62 -8.70 1.04
CA LEU A 106 9.53 -8.75 2.01
C LEU A 106 8.50 -7.65 1.73
N PHE A 107 8.96 -6.41 1.49
CA PHE A 107 8.08 -5.27 1.25
C PHE A 107 7.35 -5.36 -0.10
N PHE A 108 8.07 -5.74 -1.15
CA PHE A 108 7.52 -5.94 -2.49
C PHE A 108 6.51 -7.09 -2.50
N GLY A 109 6.88 -8.23 -1.91
CA GLY A 109 6.01 -9.39 -1.77
C GLY A 109 4.75 -9.07 -0.96
N PHE A 110 4.89 -8.39 0.17
CA PHE A 110 3.74 -7.90 0.95
C PHE A 110 2.84 -7.00 0.11
N THR A 111 3.42 -6.06 -0.64
CA THR A 111 2.66 -5.13 -1.50
C THR A 111 1.89 -5.87 -2.58
N LEU A 112 2.53 -6.81 -3.28
CA LEU A 112 1.89 -7.60 -4.33
C LEU A 112 0.79 -8.50 -3.78
N VAL A 113 1.08 -9.28 -2.74
CA VAL A 113 0.12 -10.20 -2.12
C VAL A 113 -1.06 -9.44 -1.54
N SER A 114 -0.82 -8.36 -0.79
CA SER A 114 -1.92 -7.55 -0.24
C SER A 114 -2.75 -6.89 -1.35
N THR A 115 -2.11 -6.48 -2.47
CA THR A 115 -2.79 -5.92 -3.64
C THR A 115 -3.72 -6.93 -4.31
N LEU A 116 -3.26 -8.17 -4.49
CA LEU A 116 -4.08 -9.24 -5.07
C LEU A 116 -5.21 -9.69 -4.13
N LEU A 117 -4.98 -9.68 -2.81
CA LEU A 117 -6.00 -10.11 -1.86
C LEU A 117 -7.08 -9.04 -1.63
N TRP A 118 -6.71 -7.80 -1.29
CA TRP A 118 -7.65 -6.75 -0.85
C TRP A 118 -7.73 -5.54 -1.77
N GLY A 119 -6.91 -5.46 -2.82
CA GLY A 119 -6.71 -4.28 -3.65
C GLY A 119 -5.61 -3.41 -3.08
N ARG A 120 -5.52 -2.14 -3.47
CA ARG A 120 -4.39 -1.23 -3.14
C ARG A 120 -4.26 -0.83 -1.66
N LEU A 121 -4.19 -1.81 -0.75
CA LEU A 121 -3.96 -1.66 0.68
C LEU A 121 -2.66 -0.90 0.95
N TYR A 122 -1.63 -1.14 0.13
CA TYR A 122 -0.38 -0.40 0.18
C TYR A 122 -0.62 1.12 0.13
N CYS A 123 -1.35 1.61 -0.87
CA CYS A 123 -1.66 3.04 -1.02
C CYS A 123 -2.52 3.58 0.15
N GLY A 124 -3.42 2.75 0.68
CA GLY A 124 -4.33 3.14 1.75
C GLY A 124 -3.70 3.19 3.14
N ARG A 125 -2.77 2.26 3.47
CA ARG A 125 -2.26 2.05 4.84
C ARG A 125 -0.75 2.14 5.00
N VAL A 126 0.04 1.93 3.95
CA VAL A 126 1.49 1.74 4.05
C VAL A 126 2.29 2.85 3.36
N CYS A 127 1.84 3.33 2.22
CA CYS A 127 2.51 4.39 1.47
C CYS A 127 2.57 5.68 2.30
N ALA A 128 3.77 6.19 2.56
CA ALA A 128 3.99 7.42 3.32
C ALA A 128 3.28 8.63 2.70
N TYR A 129 3.32 8.77 1.38
CA TYR A 129 2.65 9.87 0.68
C TYR A 129 1.11 9.75 0.73
N GLY A 130 0.58 8.53 0.64
CA GLY A 130 -0.85 8.25 0.83
C GLY A 130 -1.32 8.52 2.26
N ALA A 131 -0.48 8.18 3.24
CA ALA A 131 -0.72 8.49 4.65
C ALA A 131 -0.69 10.01 4.92
N LEU A 132 0.26 10.72 4.34
CA LEU A 132 0.38 12.18 4.44
C LEU A 132 -0.88 12.87 3.92
N THR A 133 -1.31 12.53 2.71
CA THR A 133 -2.47 13.16 2.07
C THR A 133 -3.79 12.84 2.78
N GLN A 134 -3.97 11.62 3.28
CA GLN A 134 -5.13 11.27 4.12
C GLN A 134 -5.11 11.98 5.48
N THR A 135 -3.94 12.16 6.08
CA THR A 135 -3.79 12.89 7.35
C THR A 135 -4.09 14.37 7.14
N LEU A 136 -3.61 14.96 6.05
CA LEU A 136 -3.98 16.32 5.65
C LEU A 136 -5.50 16.48 5.49
N ASP A 137 -6.19 15.49 4.90
CA ASP A 137 -7.65 15.54 4.79
C ASP A 137 -8.40 15.46 6.13
N ALA A 138 -7.82 14.81 7.13
CA ALA A 138 -8.40 14.77 8.46
C ALA A 138 -8.22 16.10 9.24
N ILE A 139 -7.19 16.88 8.91
CA ILE A 139 -6.84 18.12 9.61
C ILE A 139 -7.47 19.35 8.92
N LEU A 140 -7.54 19.35 7.59
CA LEU A 140 -7.99 20.51 6.83
C LEU A 140 -9.50 20.73 6.93
N PRO A 141 -9.96 21.99 7.07
CA PRO A 141 -11.37 22.31 7.14
C PRO A 141 -12.08 22.02 5.81
N ALA A 142 -13.31 21.52 5.88
CA ALA A 142 -14.10 21.16 4.71
C ALA A 142 -14.31 22.33 3.73
N GLY A 143 -14.33 23.57 4.21
CA GLY A 143 -14.56 24.76 3.38
C GLY A 143 -13.41 25.11 2.42
N TRP A 144 -12.20 24.57 2.61
CA TRP A 144 -11.09 24.76 1.68
C TRP A 144 -11.09 23.74 0.53
N ARG A 145 -11.94 22.71 0.65
CA ARG A 145 -12.00 21.62 -0.32
C ARG A 145 -12.89 22.01 -1.50
N VAL A 146 -12.36 21.83 -2.70
CA VAL A 146 -13.10 21.96 -3.95
C VAL A 146 -13.48 20.57 -4.41
N ASP A 147 -14.77 20.24 -4.34
CA ASP A 147 -15.29 18.98 -4.87
C ASP A 147 -15.42 19.10 -6.40
N VAL A 148 -14.56 18.38 -7.12
CA VAL A 148 -14.56 18.35 -8.59
C VAL A 148 -15.78 17.56 -9.09
N PRO A 149 -16.48 18.01 -10.15
CA PRO A 149 -17.55 17.24 -10.76
C PRO A 149 -17.06 15.86 -11.21
N ARG A 150 -17.83 14.81 -10.87
CA ARG A 150 -17.41 13.41 -11.07
C ARG A 150 -17.02 13.04 -12.49
N SER A 151 -17.72 13.56 -13.49
CA SER A 151 -17.42 13.23 -14.89
C SER A 151 -16.02 13.70 -15.28
N ILE A 152 -15.59 14.85 -14.76
CA ILE A 152 -14.23 15.39 -14.98
C ILE A 152 -13.24 14.54 -14.19
N GLU A 153 -13.59 14.25 -12.95
CA GLU A 153 -12.80 13.47 -12.01
C GLU A 153 -12.46 12.06 -12.54
N GLN A 154 -13.46 11.34 -13.08
CA GLN A 154 -13.28 10.02 -13.68
C GLN A 154 -12.48 10.06 -14.98
N ARG A 155 -12.61 11.12 -15.78
CA ARG A 155 -11.80 11.28 -17.00
C ARG A 155 -10.35 11.63 -16.65
N ALA A 156 -10.16 12.53 -15.69
CA ALA A 156 -8.85 12.93 -15.21
C ALA A 156 -8.12 11.77 -14.53
N SER A 157 -8.82 10.82 -13.89
CA SER A 157 -8.17 9.63 -13.34
C SER A 157 -7.55 8.72 -14.41
N TYR A 158 -7.85 8.91 -15.71
CA TYR A 158 -7.13 8.21 -16.77
C TYR A 158 -5.72 8.76 -17.04
N ILE A 159 -5.44 10.01 -16.62
CA ILE A 159 -4.15 10.68 -16.85
C ILE A 159 -3.00 9.87 -16.25
N LYS A 160 -3.16 9.31 -15.04
CA LYS A 160 -2.12 8.49 -14.40
C LYS A 160 -1.75 7.24 -15.20
N PHE A 161 -2.69 6.66 -15.97
CA PHE A 161 -2.39 5.52 -16.84
C PHE A 161 -1.65 5.98 -18.10
N GLY A 162 -1.99 7.17 -18.62
CA GLY A 162 -1.21 7.83 -19.66
C GLY A 162 0.23 8.13 -19.20
N ILE A 163 0.40 8.64 -17.98
CA ILE A 163 1.74 8.86 -17.38
C ILE A 163 2.48 7.54 -17.22
N LEU A 164 1.84 6.50 -16.66
CA LEU A 164 2.46 5.18 -16.54
C LEU A 164 2.93 4.65 -17.90
N GLY A 165 2.06 4.68 -18.92
CA GLY A 165 2.41 4.24 -20.27
C GLY A 165 3.53 5.07 -20.89
N GLY A 166 3.46 6.40 -20.79
CA GLY A 166 4.48 7.30 -21.33
C GLY A 166 5.84 7.13 -20.67
N VAL A 167 5.87 6.97 -19.34
CA VAL A 167 7.11 6.74 -18.57
C VAL A 167 7.70 5.37 -18.90
N LEU A 168 6.88 4.33 -19.05
CA LEU A 168 7.35 3.02 -19.48
C LEU A 168 7.90 3.05 -20.91
N ILE A 169 7.22 3.72 -21.85
CA ILE A 169 7.71 3.87 -23.24
C ILE A 169 9.03 4.65 -23.25
N TYR A 170 9.12 5.76 -22.51
CA TYR A 170 10.35 6.53 -22.39
C TYR A 170 11.49 5.64 -21.88
N TYR A 171 11.24 4.91 -20.78
CA TYR A 171 12.22 3.99 -20.21
C TYR A 171 12.66 2.91 -21.19
N LEU A 172 11.74 2.29 -21.93
CA LEU A 172 12.07 1.26 -22.91
C LEU A 172 12.89 1.78 -24.10
N VAL A 173 12.85 3.09 -24.37
CA VAL A 173 13.61 3.71 -25.47
C VAL A 173 14.97 4.22 -24.99
N THR A 174 15.04 4.83 -23.80
CA THR A 174 16.25 5.51 -23.32
C THR A 174 17.04 4.69 -22.30
N HIS A 175 16.40 3.72 -21.64
CA HIS A 175 16.87 3.05 -20.41
C HIS A 175 17.26 4.02 -19.28
N ASP A 176 16.76 5.27 -19.34
CA ASP A 176 17.05 6.26 -18.32
C ASP A 176 16.07 6.11 -17.15
N VAL A 177 16.58 5.57 -16.04
CA VAL A 177 15.82 5.42 -14.79
C VAL A 177 15.51 6.76 -14.14
N LEU A 178 16.31 7.81 -14.37
CA LEU A 178 16.24 9.10 -13.65
C LEU A 178 14.94 9.86 -13.92
N ILE A 179 14.14 9.45 -14.91
CA ILE A 179 12.80 10.01 -15.15
C ILE A 179 11.90 9.94 -13.91
N TYR A 180 12.15 8.99 -13.00
CA TYR A 180 11.36 8.82 -11.76
C TYR A 180 11.29 10.11 -10.92
N GLN A 181 12.35 10.92 -10.91
CA GLN A 181 12.46 12.14 -10.10
C GLN A 181 11.42 13.21 -10.47
N PHE A 182 10.97 13.22 -11.74
CA PHE A 182 9.97 14.15 -12.24
C PHE A 182 8.55 13.59 -12.10
N THR A 183 8.41 12.27 -12.12
CA THR A 183 7.11 11.60 -12.07
C THR A 183 6.64 11.33 -10.65
N GLU A 184 7.58 11.19 -9.70
CA GLU A 184 7.33 10.76 -8.33
C GLU A 184 7.93 11.73 -7.31
N PRO A 185 7.12 12.40 -6.47
CA PRO A 185 7.61 13.30 -5.45
C PRO A 185 8.23 12.57 -4.24
N PHE A 186 8.51 11.27 -4.33
CA PHE A 186 8.96 10.46 -3.19
C PHE A 186 10.35 10.85 -2.68
N TRP A 187 11.18 11.41 -3.56
CA TRP A 187 12.49 11.98 -3.21
C TRP A 187 12.38 13.06 -2.10
N MET A 188 11.21 13.68 -1.90
CA MET A 188 10.97 14.65 -0.84
C MET A 188 11.27 14.09 0.56
N PHE A 189 11.05 12.79 0.78
CA PHE A 189 11.27 12.16 2.07
C PHE A 189 12.75 11.94 2.36
N GLY A 190 13.56 11.75 1.31
CA GLY A 190 15.02 11.74 1.41
C GLY A 190 15.63 13.14 1.48
N LEU A 191 14.83 14.20 1.31
CA LEU A 191 15.27 15.59 1.27
C LEU A 191 16.30 15.89 0.16
N PHE A 192 16.36 15.06 -0.88
CA PHE A 192 17.28 15.20 -2.01
C PHE A 192 16.55 15.78 -3.23
N GLY A 193 16.80 17.05 -3.58
CA GLY A 193 16.20 17.62 -4.77
C GLY A 193 16.70 19.01 -5.13
N THR A 194 16.54 19.38 -6.40
CA THR A 194 16.89 20.70 -6.89
C THR A 194 15.84 21.75 -6.48
N PRO A 195 16.18 23.05 -6.48
CA PRO A 195 15.20 24.11 -6.17
C PRO A 195 13.94 24.06 -7.05
N ALA A 196 14.09 23.71 -8.33
CA ALA A 196 12.98 23.56 -9.26
C ALA A 196 12.04 22.40 -8.86
N MET A 197 12.60 21.28 -8.42
CA MET A 197 11.83 20.12 -7.94
C MET A 197 11.06 20.47 -6.65
N TRP A 198 11.69 21.20 -5.73
CA TRP A 198 11.03 21.69 -4.52
C TRP A 198 9.91 22.70 -4.80
N ALA A 199 10.10 23.58 -5.78
CA ALA A 199 9.05 24.49 -6.23
C ALA A 199 7.85 23.71 -6.81
N ALA A 200 8.10 22.73 -7.69
CA ALA A 200 7.06 21.88 -8.25
C ALA A 200 6.32 21.07 -7.18
N LEU A 201 7.04 20.50 -6.21
CA LEU A 201 6.46 19.81 -5.07
C LEU A 201 5.57 20.74 -4.25
N THR A 202 6.02 21.96 -3.98
CA THR A 202 5.27 22.95 -3.20
C THR A 202 3.95 23.28 -3.89
N VAL A 203 3.97 23.52 -5.21
CA VAL A 203 2.76 23.74 -6.01
C VAL A 203 1.82 22.54 -5.92
N LEU A 204 2.35 21.32 -6.05
CA LEU A 204 1.57 20.09 -5.95
C LEU A 204 0.94 19.89 -4.56
N LEU A 205 1.67 20.19 -3.49
CA LEU A 205 1.17 20.13 -2.11
C LEU A 205 0.10 21.18 -1.85
N ILE A 206 0.30 22.42 -2.31
CA ILE A 206 -0.71 23.48 -2.23
C ILE A 206 -1.97 23.08 -3.00
N ALA A 207 -1.83 22.56 -4.22
CA ALA A 207 -2.97 22.08 -5.00
C ALA A 207 -3.71 20.93 -4.30
N THR A 208 -2.99 20.09 -3.54
CA THR A 208 -3.56 19.01 -2.73
C THR A 208 -4.37 19.53 -1.52
N LEU A 209 -4.17 20.78 -1.09
CA LEU A 209 -5.01 21.42 -0.07
C LEU A 209 -6.43 21.71 -0.60
N PHE A 210 -6.56 22.03 -1.89
CA PHE A 210 -7.85 22.30 -2.52
C PHE A 210 -8.50 21.02 -3.05
N VAL A 211 -7.73 20.17 -3.73
CA VAL A 211 -8.20 18.94 -4.35
C VAL A 211 -7.65 17.72 -3.60
N ARG A 212 -8.52 16.92 -3.02
CA ARG A 212 -8.14 15.75 -2.23
C ARG A 212 -7.29 14.77 -3.05
N ASN A 213 -6.15 14.37 -2.46
CA ASN A 213 -5.28 13.31 -2.98
C ASN A 213 -4.85 13.51 -4.45
N LEU A 214 -4.70 14.76 -4.91
CA LEU A 214 -4.47 15.14 -6.31
C LEU A 214 -3.42 14.26 -7.00
N TYR A 215 -2.22 14.15 -6.41
CA TYR A 215 -1.12 13.37 -6.98
C TYR A 215 -1.46 11.87 -7.08
N CYS A 216 -1.84 11.25 -5.96
CA CYS A 216 -2.18 9.82 -5.90
C CYS A 216 -3.33 9.45 -6.86
N ARG A 217 -4.20 10.40 -7.15
CA ARG A 217 -5.40 10.20 -7.94
C ARG A 217 -5.20 10.40 -9.44
N PHE A 218 -4.42 11.41 -9.83
CA PHE A 218 -4.29 11.82 -11.23
C PHE A 218 -2.89 11.65 -11.82
N LEU A 219 -1.84 11.61 -10.99
CA LEU A 219 -0.46 11.65 -11.47
C LEU A 219 0.39 10.42 -11.10
N CYS A 220 0.05 9.69 -10.03
CA CYS A 220 0.88 8.63 -9.48
C CYS A 220 0.93 7.38 -10.38
N PRO A 221 2.08 7.06 -11.02
CA PRO A 221 2.18 5.93 -11.94
C PRO A 221 2.19 4.58 -11.21
N VAL A 222 2.81 4.49 -10.03
CA VAL A 222 2.73 3.29 -9.18
C VAL A 222 1.30 3.02 -8.74
N GLY A 223 0.55 4.07 -8.38
CA GLY A 223 -0.86 3.96 -8.06
C GLY A 223 -1.72 3.48 -9.23
N ALA A 224 -1.33 3.83 -10.46
CA ALA A 224 -1.95 3.33 -11.70
C ALA A 224 -1.64 1.84 -11.89
N ALA A 225 -0.37 1.43 -11.77
CA ALA A 225 0.06 0.04 -11.92
C ALA A 225 -0.61 -0.90 -10.90
N LEU A 226 -0.58 -0.53 -9.61
CA LEU A 226 -1.30 -1.27 -8.56
C LEU A 226 -2.83 -1.22 -8.77
N GLY A 227 -3.34 -0.19 -9.44
CA GLY A 227 -4.75 -0.04 -9.76
C GLY A 227 -5.21 -1.07 -10.79
N LEU A 228 -4.39 -1.31 -11.81
CA LEU A 228 -4.61 -2.39 -12.78
C LEU A 228 -4.59 -3.76 -12.09
N LEU A 229 -3.59 -4.00 -11.22
CA LEU A 229 -3.51 -5.24 -10.45
C LEU A 229 -4.72 -5.45 -9.53
N SER A 230 -5.33 -4.37 -9.04
CA SER A 230 -6.49 -4.45 -8.15
C SER A 230 -7.77 -4.93 -8.84
N TYR A 231 -7.79 -5.07 -10.17
CA TYR A 231 -8.89 -5.74 -10.86
C TYR A 231 -8.97 -7.23 -10.51
N LEU A 232 -7.82 -7.86 -10.22
CA LEU A 232 -7.70 -9.28 -9.88
C LEU A 232 -8.01 -9.58 -8.40
N THR A 233 -8.65 -8.63 -7.70
CA THR A 233 -8.84 -8.72 -6.25
C THR A 233 -9.82 -9.81 -5.86
N VAL A 234 -9.39 -10.63 -4.89
CA VAL A 234 -10.19 -11.73 -4.35
C VAL A 234 -11.25 -11.21 -3.36
N PHE A 235 -10.84 -10.43 -2.37
CA PHE A 235 -11.74 -9.92 -1.34
C PHE A 235 -12.33 -8.57 -1.75
N ARG A 236 -13.53 -8.60 -2.31
CA ARG A 236 -14.29 -7.40 -2.69
C ARG A 236 -14.98 -6.75 -1.47
N ILE A 237 -15.23 -5.44 -1.56
CA ILE A 237 -16.02 -4.71 -0.56
C ILE A 237 -17.49 -5.08 -0.71
N GLN A 238 -18.15 -5.47 0.38
CA GLN A 238 -19.58 -5.77 0.39
C GLN A 238 -20.41 -4.48 0.36
N ARG A 239 -21.52 -4.51 -0.39
CA ARG A 239 -22.45 -3.40 -0.58
C ARG A 239 -23.88 -3.92 -0.67
N TRP A 240 -24.83 -3.16 -0.12
CA TRP A 240 -26.27 -3.39 -0.30
C TRP A 240 -26.72 -2.96 -1.70
N SER A 241 -27.76 -3.60 -2.25
CA SER A 241 -28.39 -3.22 -3.52
C SER A 241 -28.97 -1.81 -3.47
N GLU A 242 -29.51 -1.40 -2.32
CA GLU A 242 -30.20 -0.14 -2.06
C GLU A 242 -29.21 1.04 -1.86
N CYS A 243 -27.90 0.78 -2.00
CA CYS A 243 -26.86 1.81 -1.95
C CYS A 243 -26.98 2.87 -3.07
N THR A 244 -27.80 2.62 -4.10
CA THR A 244 -28.15 3.57 -5.16
C THR A 244 -28.75 4.88 -4.61
N THR A 245 -29.61 4.77 -3.58
CA THR A 245 -30.31 5.89 -2.96
C THR A 245 -29.54 6.49 -1.79
N CYS A 246 -29.01 5.65 -0.89
CA CYS A 246 -28.39 6.08 0.36
C CYS A 246 -27.15 6.99 0.15
N ARG A 247 -26.28 6.69 -0.83
CA ARG A 247 -25.08 7.49 -1.21
C ARG A 247 -24.14 7.93 -0.07
N ILE A 248 -24.30 7.47 1.18
CA ILE A 248 -23.47 7.88 2.34
C ILE A 248 -22.01 7.47 2.16
N CYS A 249 -21.73 6.19 1.92
CA CYS A 249 -20.35 5.72 1.69
C CYS A 249 -19.71 6.39 0.47
N GLN A 250 -20.52 6.73 -0.54
CA GLN A 250 -20.07 7.45 -1.71
C GLN A 250 -19.64 8.89 -1.37
N LYS A 251 -20.40 9.61 -0.53
CA LYS A 251 -20.01 10.94 -0.04
C LYS A 251 -18.79 10.89 0.89
N ALA A 252 -18.65 9.82 1.66
CA ALA A 252 -17.52 9.64 2.57
C ALA A 252 -16.21 9.20 1.86
N CYS A 253 -16.27 8.78 0.60
CA CYS A 253 -15.09 8.31 -0.13
C CYS A 253 -14.22 9.47 -0.58
N GLN A 254 -13.14 9.75 0.16
CA GLN A 254 -12.14 10.79 -0.16
C GLN A 254 -11.42 10.59 -1.49
N TRP A 255 -11.51 9.38 -2.06
CA TRP A 255 -10.87 8.97 -3.31
C TRP A 255 -11.85 8.99 -4.51
N GLY A 256 -13.14 9.24 -4.26
CA GLY A 256 -14.20 9.22 -5.27
C GLY A 256 -14.31 7.92 -6.06
N ALA A 257 -13.96 6.79 -5.45
CA ALA A 257 -13.95 5.48 -6.10
C ALA A 257 -15.32 4.77 -6.10
N ILE A 258 -16.36 5.36 -5.49
CA ILE A 258 -17.67 4.72 -5.29
C ILE A 258 -18.73 5.43 -6.14
N GLU A 259 -19.50 4.64 -6.89
CA GLU A 259 -20.63 5.08 -7.69
C GLU A 259 -21.87 4.22 -7.37
N GLY A 260 -22.69 4.71 -6.45
CA GLY A 260 -23.85 4.00 -5.92
C GLY A 260 -23.43 2.66 -5.30
N PRO A 261 -23.86 1.51 -5.87
CA PRO A 261 -23.44 0.19 -5.44
C PRO A 261 -22.08 -0.24 -6.03
N ARG A 262 -21.62 0.38 -7.12
CA ARG A 262 -20.38 0.00 -7.82
C ARG A 262 -19.16 0.67 -7.19
N ILE A 263 -18.04 -0.03 -7.21
CA ILE A 263 -16.75 0.48 -6.74
C ILE A 263 -15.74 0.30 -7.87
N LEU A 264 -15.13 1.41 -8.29
CA LEU A 264 -14.05 1.43 -9.26
C LEU A 264 -12.78 0.93 -8.56
N MET A 265 -12.44 -0.35 -8.76
CA MET A 265 -11.30 -0.97 -8.06
C MET A 265 -9.95 -0.35 -8.42
N THR A 266 -9.83 0.19 -9.63
CA THR A 266 -8.65 0.94 -10.09
C THR A 266 -8.46 2.28 -9.37
N GLU A 267 -9.52 2.82 -8.74
CA GLU A 267 -9.51 4.08 -7.98
C GLU A 267 -9.66 3.88 -6.48
N CYS A 268 -10.13 2.72 -6.01
CA CYS A 268 -10.18 2.39 -4.60
C CYS A 268 -8.77 2.14 -4.05
N VAL A 269 -8.41 2.79 -2.93
CA VAL A 269 -7.14 2.52 -2.21
C VAL A 269 -7.34 1.67 -0.94
N ARG A 270 -8.54 1.10 -0.77
CA ARG A 270 -8.89 0.27 0.39
C ARG A 270 -8.60 0.95 1.75
N CYS A 271 -8.92 2.25 1.87
CA CYS A 271 -8.75 3.05 3.10
C CYS A 271 -9.77 2.76 4.23
N ASP A 272 -10.57 1.69 4.08
CA ASP A 272 -11.59 1.14 5.00
C ASP A 272 -12.67 2.10 5.55
N ASP A 273 -12.67 3.39 5.20
CA ASP A 273 -13.67 4.36 5.66
C ASP A 273 -15.10 3.94 5.30
N CYS A 274 -15.32 3.48 4.06
CA CYS A 274 -16.61 3.00 3.61
C CYS A 274 -17.05 1.69 4.29
N GLU A 275 -16.10 0.82 4.64
CA GLU A 275 -16.38 -0.44 5.33
C GLU A 275 -16.73 -0.22 6.80
N ARG A 276 -16.09 0.76 7.44
CA ARG A 276 -16.43 1.18 8.81
C ARG A 276 -17.84 1.76 8.86
N LEU A 277 -18.19 2.62 7.90
CA LEU A 277 -19.55 3.14 7.77
C LEU A 277 -20.57 2.05 7.46
N TYR A 278 -20.21 1.05 6.65
CA TYR A 278 -21.07 -0.09 6.35
C TYR A 278 -21.33 -0.96 7.59
N ALA A 279 -20.31 -1.16 8.44
CA ALA A 279 -20.40 -1.97 9.66
C ALA A 279 -21.05 -1.23 10.84
N ASP A 280 -21.08 0.10 10.80
CA ASP A 280 -21.69 0.93 11.85
C ASP A 280 -23.23 0.84 11.79
N GLN A 281 -23.81 0.09 12.74
CA GLN A 281 -25.26 -0.15 12.82
C GLN A 281 -26.07 1.13 13.07
N GLN A 282 -25.46 2.17 13.64
CA GLN A 282 -26.13 3.42 13.94
C GLN A 282 -26.06 4.41 12.78
N LYS A 283 -24.97 4.39 11.99
CA LYS A 283 -24.81 5.31 10.85
C LYS A 283 -25.36 4.75 9.55
N CYS A 284 -25.32 3.44 9.34
CA CYS A 284 -25.83 2.81 8.13
C CYS A 284 -27.36 2.72 8.18
N PRO A 285 -28.11 3.37 7.26
CA PRO A 285 -29.57 3.32 7.27
C PRO A 285 -30.14 1.91 7.11
N HIS A 286 -29.45 1.03 6.37
CA HIS A 286 -29.92 -0.35 6.15
C HIS A 286 -29.95 -1.14 7.47
N TRP A 287 -28.91 -1.06 8.29
CA TRP A 287 -28.89 -1.70 9.61
C TRP A 287 -29.95 -1.14 10.53
N ARG A 288 -30.20 0.18 10.50
CA ARG A 288 -31.28 0.80 11.29
C ARG A 288 -32.67 0.32 10.87
N ILE A 289 -32.89 0.13 9.56
CA ILE A 289 -34.18 -0.37 9.06
C ILE A 289 -34.38 -1.84 9.47
N ILE A 290 -33.32 -2.66 9.40
CA ILE A 290 -33.37 -4.06 9.86
C ILE A 290 -33.67 -4.10 11.36
N ASP A 291 -32.93 -3.35 12.19
CA ASP A 291 -33.18 -3.28 13.64
C ASP A 291 -34.59 -2.78 13.98
N TYR A 292 -35.08 -1.75 13.27
CA TYR A 292 -36.46 -1.27 13.44
C TYR A 292 -37.50 -2.35 13.11
N ASN A 293 -37.32 -3.05 11.99
CA ASN A 293 -38.24 -4.10 11.56
C ASN A 293 -38.21 -5.31 12.50
N ASP A 294 -37.04 -5.70 13.00
CA ASP A 294 -36.89 -6.79 13.96
C ASP A 294 -37.55 -6.45 15.30
N ARG A 295 -37.34 -5.23 15.81
CA ARG A 295 -38.06 -4.74 17.00
C ARG A 295 -39.58 -4.70 16.78
N LYS A 296 -40.04 -4.26 15.60
CA LYS A 296 -41.47 -4.23 15.27
C LYS A 296 -42.07 -5.63 15.24
N ARG A 297 -41.35 -6.61 14.68
CA ARG A 297 -41.77 -8.03 14.67
C ARG A 297 -41.81 -8.66 16.06
N LEU A 298 -40.91 -8.25 16.97
CA LEU A 298 -40.91 -8.71 18.37
C LEU A 298 -42.09 -8.14 19.16
N VAL A 299 -42.53 -6.91 18.87
CA VAL A 299 -43.64 -6.24 19.57
C VAL A 299 -45.01 -6.61 19.00
N LEU A 300 -45.09 -6.85 17.69
CA LEU A 300 -46.31 -7.29 17.00
C LEU A 300 -46.10 -8.72 16.51
N PRO A 301 -46.37 -9.76 17.34
CA PRO A 301 -46.34 -11.12 16.86
C PRO A 301 -47.31 -11.21 15.68
N LEU A 302 -46.77 -11.57 14.52
CA LEU A 302 -47.55 -11.78 13.30
C LEU A 302 -48.59 -12.87 13.61
N GLN A 303 -49.82 -12.47 13.87
CA GLN A 303 -50.91 -13.42 13.98
C GLN A 303 -51.11 -14.04 12.61
N PRO A 304 -51.10 -15.38 12.49
CA PRO A 304 -51.40 -16.02 11.23
C PRO A 304 -52.82 -15.62 10.82
N VAL A 305 -52.94 -15.03 9.62
CA VAL A 305 -54.24 -14.81 8.98
C VAL A 305 -54.83 -16.20 8.75
N ARG A 306 -55.89 -16.50 9.49
CA ARG A 306 -56.60 -17.78 9.47
C ARG A 306 -57.60 -17.81 8.31
#